data_AF-A0A699LCE0-F1
#
_entry.id   AF-A0A699LCE0-F1
#
_cell.length_a   1.000
_cell.length_b   1.000
_cell.length_c   1.000
_cell.angle_alpha   90.00
_cell.angle_beta   90.00
_cell.angle_gamma   90.00
#
_symmetry.space_group_name_H-M   'P 1'
#
loop_
_entity.id
_entity.type
_entity.pdbx_description
1 polymer ?
#
loop_
_entity_poly.entity_id
_entity_poly.type
_entity_poly.pdbx_seq_one_letter_code
_entity_poly.pdbx_strand_id
1 'polypeptide(L)'
;MAVPLPGWKSGDRQVDLFYQCFVAFSRNQFCFVYHKTLKGWKTCRSCLKEFHCGCFASSLYDEINNEFECGGCVAQHANLNKKKLMTALLSPRLLVLMVTPAPTLAMGGAG
;
A
#
# COMPACT_ATOMS: atom_id res chain seq x y z
N MET A 1 22.91 -2.13 -29.77
CA MET A 1 22.48 -3.17 -28.81
C MET A 1 21.49 -2.53 -27.86
N ALA A 2 20.34 -3.14 -27.60
CA ALA A 2 19.36 -2.58 -26.67
C ALA A 2 19.87 -2.75 -25.23
N VAL A 3 19.86 -1.67 -24.44
CA VAL A 3 20.26 -1.71 -23.03
C VAL A 3 19.11 -2.33 -22.23
N PRO A 4 19.34 -3.39 -21.45
CA PRO A 4 18.33 -3.95 -20.57
C PRO A 4 17.93 -2.94 -19.48
N LEU A 5 16.67 -2.99 -19.06
CA LEU A 5 16.07 -2.11 -18.06
C LEU A 5 15.65 -2.90 -16.81
N PRO A 6 15.67 -2.29 -15.62
CA PRO A 6 15.40 -3.02 -14.38
C PRO A 6 13.90 -3.40 -14.25
N GLY A 7 13.65 -4.68 -13.97
CA GLY A 7 12.34 -5.27 -13.67
C GLY A 7 12.03 -5.45 -12.17
N TRP A 8 11.56 -6.63 -11.77
CA TRP A 8 11.30 -6.96 -10.37
C TRP A 8 12.54 -7.55 -9.67
N LYS A 9 12.50 -7.57 -8.35
CA LYS A 9 13.50 -8.25 -7.51
C LYS A 9 13.10 -9.72 -7.29
N SER A 10 14.10 -10.59 -7.30
CA SER A 10 13.98 -12.01 -6.94
C SER A 10 15.10 -12.34 -5.95
N GLY A 11 14.77 -12.28 -4.64
CA GLY A 11 15.78 -12.21 -3.59
C GLY A 11 16.64 -10.95 -3.76
N ASP A 12 17.96 -11.13 -3.73
CA ASP A 12 18.93 -10.05 -3.90
C ASP A 12 19.20 -9.67 -5.37
N ARG A 13 18.63 -10.41 -6.32
CA ARG A 13 18.85 -10.17 -7.75
C ARG A 13 17.79 -9.27 -8.35
N GLN A 14 18.22 -8.40 -9.25
CA GLN A 14 17.38 -7.58 -10.10
C GLN A 14 17.21 -8.29 -11.44
N VAL A 15 15.97 -8.47 -11.90
CA VAL A 15 15.70 -9.03 -13.24
C VAL A 15 15.87 -7.93 -14.27
N ASP A 16 16.60 -8.24 -15.34
CA ASP A 16 16.75 -7.38 -16.51
C ASP A 16 15.65 -7.66 -17.54
N LEU A 17 15.03 -6.59 -18.05
CA LEU A 17 13.94 -6.64 -19.00
C LEU A 17 14.31 -5.88 -20.28
N PHE A 18 13.95 -6.44 -21.43
CA PHE A 18 13.94 -5.67 -22.68
C PHE A 18 12.87 -4.59 -22.64
N TYR A 19 13.03 -3.56 -23.50
CA TYR A 19 12.20 -2.36 -23.49
C TYR A 19 10.69 -2.62 -23.41
N GLN A 20 10.15 -3.53 -24.23
CA GLN A 20 8.71 -3.83 -24.24
C GLN A 20 8.22 -4.47 -22.93
N CYS A 21 8.99 -5.43 -22.40
CA CYS A 21 8.72 -6.06 -21.12
C CYS A 21 8.78 -5.04 -19.98
N PHE A 22 9.77 -4.15 -20.01
CA PHE A 22 9.91 -3.07 -19.05
C PHE A 22 8.73 -2.08 -19.11
N VAL A 23 8.28 -1.70 -20.30
CA VAL A 23 7.11 -0.80 -20.44
C VAL A 23 5.86 -1.44 -19.85
N ALA A 24 5.61 -2.72 -20.11
CA ALA A 24 4.49 -3.43 -19.49
C ALA A 24 4.65 -3.55 -17.97
N PHE A 25 5.86 -3.83 -17.48
CA PHE A 25 6.16 -3.95 -16.05
C PHE A 25 6.01 -2.62 -15.30
N SER A 26 6.64 -1.55 -15.77
CA SER A 26 6.58 -0.22 -15.17
C SER A 26 5.17 0.36 -15.09
N ARG A 27 4.26 -0.07 -15.97
CA ARG A 27 2.84 0.31 -15.97
C ARG A 27 1.95 -0.61 -15.13
N ASN A 28 2.51 -1.59 -14.42
CA ASN A 28 1.76 -2.62 -13.70
C ASN A 28 0.76 -3.37 -14.62
N GLN A 29 1.23 -3.69 -15.82
CA GLN A 29 0.49 -4.38 -16.89
C GLN A 29 1.18 -5.67 -17.36
N PHE A 30 2.38 -6.00 -16.84
CA PHE A 30 3.17 -7.14 -17.29
C PHE A 30 2.39 -8.45 -17.30
N CYS A 31 1.79 -8.82 -16.16
CA CYS A 31 1.01 -10.07 -16.10
C CYS A 31 -0.22 -10.01 -17.01
N PHE A 32 -0.85 -8.85 -17.18
CA PHE A 32 -2.03 -8.73 -18.05
C PHE A 32 -1.67 -8.94 -19.53
N VAL A 33 -0.47 -8.52 -19.93
CA VAL A 33 0.03 -8.71 -21.30
C VAL A 33 0.52 -10.13 -21.52
N TYR A 34 1.33 -10.67 -20.59
CA TYR A 34 2.09 -11.90 -20.83
C TYR A 34 1.55 -13.15 -20.11
N HIS A 35 0.71 -13.00 -19.08
CA HIS A 35 0.22 -14.10 -18.23
C HIS A 35 -1.32 -14.20 -18.19
N LYS A 36 -2.04 -13.58 -19.13
CA LYS A 36 -3.51 -13.52 -19.12
C LYS A 36 -4.21 -14.88 -19.03
N THR A 37 -3.60 -15.93 -19.59
CA THR A 37 -4.15 -17.29 -19.62
C THR A 37 -3.67 -18.17 -18.46
N LEU A 38 -2.74 -17.68 -17.62
CA LEU A 38 -2.24 -18.43 -16.46
C LEU A 38 -3.25 -18.41 -15.31
N LYS A 39 -3.17 -19.40 -14.41
CA LYS A 39 -3.97 -19.41 -13.18
C LYS A 39 -3.46 -18.35 -12.18
N GLY A 40 -4.29 -18.01 -11.19
CA GLY A 40 -3.90 -17.07 -10.11
C GLY A 40 -4.39 -15.63 -10.31
N TRP A 41 -5.30 -15.39 -11.24
CA TRP A 41 -5.97 -14.10 -11.34
C TRP A 41 -6.96 -13.92 -10.20
N LYS A 42 -6.95 -12.73 -9.59
CA LYS A 42 -7.82 -12.29 -8.52
C LYS A 42 -8.40 -10.92 -8.88
N THR A 43 -9.53 -10.59 -8.29
CA THR A 43 -10.18 -9.29 -8.45
C THR A 43 -9.96 -8.45 -7.20
N CYS A 44 -9.44 -7.23 -7.37
CA CYS A 44 -9.28 -6.31 -6.25
C CYS A 44 -10.65 -5.91 -5.68
N ARG A 45 -10.85 -6.08 -4.38
CA ARG A 45 -12.09 -5.68 -3.70
C ARG A 45 -12.37 -4.17 -3.78
N SER A 46 -11.32 -3.35 -3.81
CA SER A 46 -11.42 -1.89 -3.70
C SER A 46 -11.65 -1.21 -5.05
N CYS A 47 -11.00 -1.67 -6.12
CA CYS A 47 -11.06 -1.03 -7.45
C CYS A 47 -11.54 -1.95 -8.57
N LEU A 48 -11.88 -3.22 -8.27
CA LEU A 48 -12.36 -4.23 -9.21
C LEU A 48 -11.38 -4.59 -10.34
N LYS A 49 -10.15 -4.04 -10.33
CA LYS A 49 -9.10 -4.40 -11.29
C LYS A 49 -8.64 -5.83 -11.04
N GLU A 50 -8.47 -6.59 -12.11
CA GLU A 50 -7.82 -7.90 -12.07
C GLU A 50 -6.30 -7.77 -11.85
N PHE A 51 -5.74 -8.64 -11.01
CA PHE A 51 -4.31 -8.75 -10.80
C PHE A 51 -3.90 -10.21 -10.63
N HIS A 52 -2.62 -10.51 -10.89
CA HIS A 52 -2.10 -11.88 -10.90
C HIS A 52 -1.32 -12.15 -9.61
N CYS A 53 -1.84 -13.02 -8.74
CA CYS A 53 -1.19 -13.40 -7.49
C CYS A 53 -0.17 -14.53 -7.70
N GLY A 54 0.77 -14.69 -6.76
CA GLY A 54 1.80 -15.73 -6.84
C GLY A 54 2.81 -15.55 -7.97
N CYS A 55 2.91 -14.34 -8.54
CA CYS A 55 3.84 -14.01 -9.61
C CYS A 55 4.88 -12.99 -9.13
N PHE A 56 6.16 -13.26 -9.36
CA PHE A 56 7.25 -12.33 -9.01
C PHE A 56 7.10 -10.95 -9.65
N ALA A 57 6.50 -10.88 -10.85
CA ALA A 57 6.27 -9.63 -11.57
C ALA A 57 5.09 -8.80 -11.02
N SER A 58 4.25 -9.38 -10.16
CA SER A 58 3.03 -8.76 -9.58
C SER A 58 2.85 -9.19 -8.13
N SER A 59 3.89 -9.03 -7.32
CA SER A 59 3.97 -9.56 -5.94
C SER A 59 3.31 -8.68 -4.88
N LEU A 60 2.83 -7.48 -5.23
CA LEU A 60 2.24 -6.55 -4.27
C LEU A 60 0.72 -6.70 -4.25
N TYR A 61 0.22 -7.41 -3.25
CA TYR A 61 -1.20 -7.50 -2.90
C TYR A 61 -1.32 -7.86 -1.42
N ASP A 62 -2.46 -7.55 -0.82
CA ASP A 62 -2.83 -8.01 0.51
C ASP A 62 -4.07 -8.92 0.42
N GLU A 63 -4.17 -9.84 1.37
CA GLU A 63 -5.35 -10.68 1.58
C GLU A 63 -5.92 -10.36 2.97
N ILE A 64 -7.14 -9.84 3.01
CA ILE A 64 -7.83 -9.41 4.22
C ILE A 64 -9.20 -10.07 4.25
N ASN A 65 -9.49 -10.88 5.27
CA ASN A 65 -10.77 -11.60 5.41
C ASN A 65 -11.16 -12.41 4.16
N ASN A 66 -10.19 -13.11 3.56
CA ASN A 66 -10.35 -13.89 2.32
C ASN A 66 -10.72 -13.06 1.08
N GLU A 67 -10.61 -11.73 1.17
CA GLU A 67 -10.73 -10.81 0.05
C GLU A 67 -9.36 -10.30 -0.37
N PHE A 68 -9.18 -10.09 -1.66
CA PHE A 68 -7.92 -9.71 -2.26
C PHE A 68 -7.90 -8.21 -2.58
N GLU A 69 -6.81 -7.54 -2.22
CA GLU A 69 -6.60 -6.12 -2.50
C GLU A 69 -5.29 -5.90 -3.25
N CYS A 70 -5.36 -5.23 -4.41
CA CYS A 70 -4.17 -5.00 -5.22
C CYS A 70 -3.21 -4.02 -4.54
N GLY A 71 -1.91 -4.17 -4.78
CA GLY A 71 -0.87 -3.33 -4.16
C GLY A 71 -1.04 -1.82 -4.38
N GLY A 72 -1.70 -1.43 -5.48
CA GLY A 72 -2.06 -0.03 -5.72
C GLY A 72 -3.04 0.52 -4.68
N CYS A 73 -4.10 -0.23 -4.38
CA CYS A 73 -5.09 0.16 -3.36
C CYS A 73 -4.49 0.07 -1.95
N VAL A 74 -3.69 -0.96 -1.66
CA VAL A 74 -2.95 -1.07 -0.40
C VAL A 74 -2.08 0.17 -0.16
N ALA A 75 -1.26 0.55 -1.15
CA ALA A 75 -0.41 1.73 -1.05
C ALA A 75 -1.22 3.03 -0.91
N GLN A 76 -2.33 3.16 -1.65
CA GLN A 76 -3.22 4.32 -1.56
C GLN A 76 -3.84 4.43 -0.17
N HIS A 77 -4.39 3.34 0.37
CA HIS A 77 -4.99 3.32 1.71
C HIS A 77 -3.96 3.62 2.81
N ALA A 78 -2.75 3.05 2.71
CA ALA A 78 -1.65 3.39 3.62
C ALA A 78 -1.30 4.89 3.58
N ASN A 79 -1.24 5.48 2.39
CA ASN A 79 -0.97 6.92 2.23
C ASN A 79 -2.10 7.79 2.80
N LEU A 80 -3.36 7.41 2.58
CA LEU A 80 -4.51 8.11 3.14
C LEU A 80 -4.52 8.04 4.68
N ASN A 81 -4.20 6.88 5.25
CA ASN A 81 -4.13 6.70 6.70
C ASN A 81 -3.01 7.54 7.32
N LYS A 82 -1.82 7.60 6.69
CA LYS A 82 -0.74 8.50 7.10
C LYS A 82 -1.19 9.96 7.09
N LYS A 83 -1.84 10.42 6.01
CA LYS A 83 -2.35 11.80 5.92
C LYS A 83 -3.37 12.10 7.03
N LYS A 84 -4.34 11.21 7.26
CA LYS A 84 -5.33 11.37 8.35
C LYS A 84 -4.66 11.48 9.72
N LEU A 85 -3.66 10.65 10.00
CA LEU A 85 -2.91 10.69 11.25
C LEU A 85 -2.16 12.04 11.40
N MET A 86 -1.48 12.48 10.35
CA MET A 86 -0.78 13.78 10.34
C MET A 86 -1.76 14.94 10.60
N THR A 87 -2.92 14.94 9.94
CA THR A 87 -3.96 15.96 10.18
C THR A 87 -4.49 15.92 11.62
N ALA A 88 -4.69 14.72 12.19
CA ALA A 88 -5.15 14.57 13.56
C ALA A 88 -4.11 15.08 14.59
N LEU A 89 -2.82 14.82 14.38
CA LEU A 89 -1.74 15.31 15.24
C LEU A 89 -1.60 16.82 15.19
N LEU A 90 -1.85 17.44 14.03
CA LEU A 90 -1.86 18.89 13.85
C LEU A 90 -3.17 19.54 14.32
N SER A 91 -4.14 18.77 14.83
CA SER A 91 -5.42 19.29 15.29
C SER A 91 -5.23 20.15 16.54
N PRO A 92 -5.69 21.42 16.54
CA PRO A 92 -5.65 22.29 17.72
C PRO A 92 -6.34 21.66 18.94
N ARG A 93 -7.38 20.84 18.72
CA ARG A 93 -8.09 20.13 19.81
C ARG A 93 -7.20 19.12 20.53
N LEU A 94 -6.30 18.44 19.81
CA LEU A 94 -5.37 17.49 20.41
C LEU A 94 -4.26 18.23 21.17
N LEU A 95 -3.75 19.33 20.61
CA LEU A 95 -2.79 20.20 21.30
C LEU A 95 -3.34 20.73 22.63
N VAL A 96 -4.59 21.19 22.66
CA VAL A 96 -5.22 21.70 23.89
C VAL A 96 -5.31 20.61 24.96
N LEU A 97 -5.68 19.37 24.60
CA LEU A 97 -5.70 18.24 25.54
C LEU A 97 -4.33 17.92 26.16
N MET A 98 -3.24 18.15 25.42
CA MET A 98 -1.87 17.88 25.85
C MET A 98 -1.30 19.00 26.75
N VAL A 99 -1.90 20.19 26.71
CA VAL A 99 -1.39 21.40 27.39
C VAL A 99 -2.25 21.80 28.60
N THR A 100 -3.49 21.31 28.72
CA THR A 100 -4.30 21.55 29.93
C THR A 100 -3.80 20.68 31.09
N PRO A 101 -3.33 21.26 32.22
CA PRO A 101 -3.06 20.48 33.42
C PRO A 101 -4.36 19.84 33.92
N ALA A 102 -4.30 18.58 34.35
CA ALA A 102 -5.43 17.88 34.95
C ALA A 102 -5.98 18.71 36.11
N PRO A 103 -7.31 18.86 36.24
CA PRO A 103 -7.88 19.62 37.35
C PRO A 103 -7.50 18.93 38.66
N THR A 104 -6.67 19.61 39.46
CA THR A 104 -6.34 19.17 40.81
C THR A 104 -7.65 19.16 41.61
N LEU A 105 -8.14 17.97 41.95
CA LEU A 105 -9.26 17.79 42.87
C LEU A 105 -8.87 18.41 44.22
N ALA A 106 -9.34 19.62 44.47
CA ALA A 106 -9.28 20.24 45.78
C ALA A 106 -10.17 19.42 46.72
N MET A 107 -9.56 18.54 47.52
CA MET A 107 -10.23 17.88 48.63
C MET A 107 -10.50 18.94 49.70
N GLY A 108 -11.72 19.49 49.70
CA GLY A 108 -12.21 20.32 50.78
C GLY A 108 -12.33 19.50 52.06
N GLY A 109 -11.41 19.71 53.00
CA GLY A 109 -11.58 19.26 54.38
C GLY A 109 -12.63 20.14 55.05
N ALA A 110 -13.75 19.53 55.43
CA ALA A 110 -14.72 20.16 56.31
C ALA A 110 -14.37 19.80 57.76
N GLY A 111 -14.25 20.87 58.57
CA GLY A 111 -14.45 21.00 60.03
C GLY A 111 -14.32 19.79 60.92
#